data_AF-A0A9E6D500-F1
#
_entry.id   AF-A0A9E6D500-F1
#
_cell.length_a   1.000
_cell.length_b   1.000
_cell.length_c   1.000
_cell.angle_alpha   90.00
_cell.angle_beta   90.00
_cell.angle_gamma   90.00
#
_symmetry.space_group_name_H-M   'P 1'
#
loop_
_entity.id
_entity.type
_entity.pdbx_description
1 polymer ?
#
loop_
_entity_poly.entity_id
_entity_poly.type
_entity_poly.pdbx_seq_one_letter_code
_entity_poly.pdbx_strand_id
1 'polypeptide(L)'
;MEEIILEKGFFVLLFKNETDVVQHFEKDVDTKFIQFHFCLKGSSRFNYNNGNYSFDVLDTKNMLLYNTLQKLPVNLDLRINSWVISIFVSIEKFHSLFSQEAAYIPFLSDENKTKKYYDEAQTTPQMAIVLNQILNFNVNSSIKTLYVKGKVYELLSL
;
A
#
# COMPACT_ATOMS: atom_id res chain seq x y z
N MET A 1 11.04 -7.02 -6.26
CA MET A 1 10.02 -5.96 -6.23
C MET A 1 9.62 -5.65 -7.66
N GLU A 2 8.32 -5.62 -7.95
CA GLU A 2 7.77 -5.12 -9.21
C GLU A 2 6.99 -3.82 -8.93
N GLU A 3 7.15 -2.81 -9.78
CA GLU A 3 6.43 -1.54 -9.71
C GLU A 3 5.49 -1.40 -10.91
N ILE A 4 4.23 -1.06 -10.64
CA ILE A 4 3.20 -0.87 -11.65
C ILE A 4 2.66 0.56 -11.51
N ILE A 5 3.03 1.42 -12.46
CA ILE A 5 2.53 2.80 -12.54
C ILE A 5 1.13 2.77 -13.15
N LEU A 6 0.11 3.17 -12.40
CA LEU A 6 -1.28 3.18 -12.85
C LEU A 6 -1.63 4.49 -13.55
N GLU A 7 -1.15 5.60 -13.00
CA GLU A 7 -1.26 6.97 -13.53
C GLU A 7 -0.35 7.91 -12.72
N LYS A 8 -0.27 9.19 -13.11
CA LYS A 8 0.52 10.17 -12.38
C LYS A 8 0.05 10.26 -10.92
N GLY A 9 0.99 10.05 -9.99
CA GLY A 9 0.70 10.06 -8.56
C GLY A 9 -0.08 8.85 -8.07
N PHE A 10 -0.09 7.74 -8.80
CA PHE A 10 -0.75 6.50 -8.39
C PHE A 10 -0.01 5.26 -8.91
N PHE A 11 0.54 4.46 -8.00
CA PHE A 11 1.29 3.26 -8.36
C PHE A 11 1.16 2.15 -7.31
N VAL A 12 1.52 0.94 -7.70
CA VAL A 12 1.51 -0.26 -6.86
C VAL A 12 2.91 -0.87 -6.84
N LEU A 13 3.34 -1.33 -5.68
CA LEU A 13 4.52 -2.15 -5.50
C LEU A 13 4.11 -3.56 -5.09
N LEU A 14 4.64 -4.56 -5.79
CA LEU A 14 4.47 -5.97 -5.48
C LEU A 14 5.79 -6.51 -4.95
N PHE A 15 5.77 -6.97 -3.71
CA PHE A 15 6.91 -7.61 -3.06
C PHE A 15 6.62 -9.09 -2.88
N LYS A 16 7.50 -9.93 -3.40
CA LYS A 16 7.47 -11.38 -3.20
C LYS A 16 8.86 -11.82 -2.74
N ASN A 17 8.91 -12.47 -1.59
CA ASN A 17 10.09 -13.18 -1.14
C ASN A 17 9.76 -14.68 -1.08
N GLU A 18 10.22 -15.42 -2.09
CA GLU A 18 10.10 -16.89 -2.17
C GLU A 18 11.42 -17.58 -1.86
N THR A 19 12.39 -16.83 -1.33
CA THR A 19 13.71 -17.35 -0.94
C THR A 19 13.70 -17.81 0.51
N ASP A 20 14.79 -18.46 0.90
CA ASP A 20 15.07 -18.94 2.25
C ASP A 20 15.81 -17.90 3.12
N VAL A 21 15.97 -16.68 2.63
CA VAL A 21 16.56 -15.55 3.36
C VAL A 21 15.62 -14.34 3.41
N VAL A 22 15.81 -13.47 4.40
CA VAL A 22 15.07 -12.20 4.49
C VAL A 22 15.55 -11.28 3.37
N GLN A 23 14.60 -10.63 2.68
CA GLN A 23 14.90 -9.67 1.63
C GLN A 23 14.61 -8.25 2.11
N HIS A 24 15.51 -7.34 1.77
CA HIS A 24 15.37 -5.93 2.10
C HIS A 24 15.02 -5.12 0.85
N PHE A 25 14.04 -4.23 0.97
CA PHE A 25 13.61 -3.35 -0.12
C PHE A 25 13.53 -1.91 0.36
N GLU A 26 14.08 -1.00 -0.45
CA GLU A 26 14.00 0.44 -0.21
C GLU A 26 13.44 1.18 -1.41
N LYS A 27 12.60 2.20 -1.15
CA LYS A 27 12.12 3.14 -2.17
C LYS A 27 11.78 4.48 -1.53
N ASP A 28 12.33 5.57 -2.07
CA ASP A 28 11.94 6.92 -1.63
C ASP A 28 10.50 7.23 -2.03
N VAL A 29 9.76 7.86 -1.12
CA VAL A 29 8.36 8.26 -1.31
C VAL A 29 8.18 9.66 -0.74
N ASP A 30 7.57 10.53 -1.53
CA ASP A 30 7.27 11.92 -1.15
C ASP A 30 6.19 11.96 -0.05
N THR A 31 6.18 13.02 0.77
CA THR A 31 5.16 13.28 1.80
C THR A 31 3.75 13.43 1.24
N LYS A 32 3.63 13.62 -0.08
CA LYS A 32 2.37 13.76 -0.80
C LYS A 32 1.64 12.43 -1.07
N PHE A 33 2.16 11.30 -0.61
CA PHE A 33 1.53 9.99 -0.84
C PHE A 33 0.90 9.42 0.42
N ILE A 34 -0.31 8.90 0.24
CA ILE A 34 -0.95 7.97 1.15
C ILE A 34 -0.50 6.56 0.74
N GLN A 35 -0.16 5.73 1.72
CA GLN A 35 0.38 4.39 1.51
C GLN A 35 -0.55 3.37 2.17
N PHE A 36 -0.96 2.36 1.41
CA PHE A 36 -1.69 1.20 1.92
C PHE A 36 -0.80 -0.03 1.75
N HIS A 37 -0.49 -0.74 2.81
CA HIS A 37 0.33 -1.94 2.80
C HIS A 37 -0.51 -3.14 3.23
N PHE A 38 -0.54 -4.18 2.42
CA PHE A 38 -1.29 -5.41 2.67
C PHE A 38 -0.30 -6.57 2.73
N CYS A 39 -0.25 -7.28 3.86
CA CYS A 39 0.49 -8.54 3.96
C CYS A 39 -0.45 -9.69 3.64
N LEU A 40 -0.22 -10.35 2.50
CA LEU A 40 -1.07 -11.45 2.04
C LEU A 40 -0.61 -12.80 2.57
N LYS A 41 0.70 -12.93 2.80
CA LYS A 41 1.33 -14.18 3.22
C LYS A 41 2.59 -13.89 4.03
N GLY A 42 2.81 -14.67 5.08
CA GLY A 42 3.97 -14.60 5.96
C GLY A 42 4.00 -13.34 6.82
N SER A 43 5.12 -12.63 6.80
CA SER A 43 5.29 -11.42 7.59
C SER A 43 6.26 -10.43 6.98
N SER A 44 6.02 -9.17 7.29
CA SER A 44 6.82 -8.05 6.84
C SER A 44 7.03 -7.05 7.96
N ARG A 45 8.18 -6.38 7.93
CA ARG A 45 8.48 -5.27 8.84
C ARG A 45 8.81 -4.03 8.04
N PHE A 46 8.01 -3.00 8.22
CA PHE A 46 8.29 -1.67 7.67
C PHE A 46 9.03 -0.85 8.70
N ASN A 47 10.23 -0.38 8.37
CA ASN A 47 11.05 0.44 9.25
C ASN A 47 10.95 1.92 8.82
N TYR A 48 10.60 2.80 9.75
CA TYR A 48 10.54 4.24 9.52
C TYR A 48 11.45 5.00 10.49
N ASN A 49 11.77 6.25 10.14
CA ASN A 49 12.60 7.14 10.95
C ASN A 49 13.95 6.52 11.31
N ASN A 50 14.66 5.95 10.34
CA ASN A 50 15.95 5.27 10.52
C ASN A 50 15.88 4.13 11.56
N GLY A 51 14.77 3.38 11.59
CA GLY A 51 14.59 2.24 12.50
C GLY A 51 14.08 2.61 13.89
N ASN A 52 13.78 3.89 14.16
CA ASN A 52 13.18 4.31 15.42
C ASN A 52 11.74 3.82 15.59
N TYR A 53 11.07 3.49 14.48
CA TYR A 53 9.74 2.90 14.48
C TYR A 53 9.70 1.76 13.48
N SER A 54 9.12 0.63 13.88
CA SER A 54 8.89 -0.51 13.00
C SER A 54 7.45 -0.98 13.14
N PHE A 55 6.80 -1.25 12.01
CA PHE A 55 5.47 -1.84 11.97
C PHE A 55 5.56 -3.25 11.40
N ASP A 56 5.18 -4.24 12.22
CA ASP A 56 5.09 -5.62 11.79
C ASP A 56 3.71 -5.86 11.16
N VAL A 57 3.68 -5.96 9.83
CA VAL A 57 2.47 -6.34 9.09
C VAL A 57 2.53 -7.86 8.91
N LEU A 58 1.82 -8.54 9.81
CA LEU A 58 1.68 -9.99 9.85
C LEU A 58 0.59 -10.47 8.88
N ASP A 59 0.49 -11.78 8.72
CA ASP A 59 -0.56 -12.41 7.92
C ASP A 59 -1.94 -11.79 8.14
N THR A 60 -2.61 -11.55 7.01
CA THR A 60 -3.95 -10.94 6.91
C THR A 60 -4.08 -9.55 7.52
N LYS A 61 -3.00 -8.88 7.93
CA LYS A 61 -3.05 -7.48 8.34
C LYS A 61 -2.82 -6.53 7.17
N ASN A 62 -3.39 -5.34 7.29
CA ASN A 62 -3.07 -4.20 6.46
C ASN A 62 -2.79 -2.97 7.32
N MET A 63 -2.10 -2.02 6.70
CA MET A 63 -1.65 -0.79 7.34
C MET A 63 -1.84 0.38 6.39
N LEU A 64 -2.46 1.44 6.88
CA LEU A 64 -2.61 2.71 6.20
C LEU A 64 -1.68 3.74 6.84
N LEU A 65 -0.82 4.34 6.04
CA LEU A 65 0.16 5.33 6.48
C LEU A 65 0.02 6.63 5.69
N TYR A 66 0.13 7.73 6.42
CA TYR A 66 0.15 9.08 5.86
C TYR A 66 0.90 10.03 6.79
N ASN A 67 1.80 10.85 6.23
CA ASN A 67 2.50 11.89 6.98
C ASN A 67 2.93 13.03 6.04
N THR A 68 2.33 14.21 6.22
CA THR A 68 2.66 15.40 5.42
C THR A 68 3.90 16.15 5.90
N LEU A 69 4.33 15.90 7.14
CA LEU A 69 5.46 16.61 7.75
C LEU A 69 6.80 15.94 7.45
N GLN A 70 6.79 14.62 7.24
CA GLN A 70 7.99 13.84 7.07
C GLN A 70 7.81 12.75 6.02
N LYS A 71 8.83 12.55 5.18
CA LYS A 71 8.84 11.45 4.21
C LYS A 71 8.77 10.11 4.93
N LEU A 72 7.99 9.21 4.35
CA LEU A 72 7.88 7.82 4.76
C LEU A 72 8.40 6.95 3.62
N PRO A 73 9.72 6.87 3.41
CA PRO A 73 10.26 5.97 2.41
C PRO A 73 9.87 4.53 2.76
N VAL A 74 9.62 3.70 1.75
CA VAL A 74 9.51 2.27 1.96
C VAL A 74 10.89 1.79 2.38
N ASN A 75 10.99 1.20 3.57
CA ASN A 75 12.11 0.40 4.01
C ASN A 75 11.49 -0.86 4.63
N LEU A 76 11.59 -1.97 3.89
CA LEU A 76 10.83 -3.18 4.13
C LEU A 76 11.79 -4.37 4.28
N ASP A 77 11.73 -5.02 5.45
CA ASP A 77 12.26 -6.36 5.65
C ASP A 77 11.15 -7.38 5.42
N LEU A 78 11.23 -8.11 4.31
CA LEU A 78 10.28 -9.14 3.94
C LEU A 78 10.81 -10.52 4.33
N ARG A 79 10.10 -11.23 5.23
CA ARG A 79 10.51 -12.56 5.67
C ARG A 79 10.41 -13.59 4.55
N ILE A 80 11.02 -14.76 4.77
CA ILE A 80 10.94 -15.88 3.85
C ILE A 80 9.48 -16.23 3.55
N ASN A 81 9.22 -16.71 2.34
CA ASN A 81 7.88 -17.13 1.90
C ASN A 81 6.76 -16.09 2.13
N SER A 82 7.09 -14.80 2.06
CA SER A 82 6.16 -13.70 2.39
C SER A 82 5.88 -12.79 1.20
N TRP A 83 4.63 -12.31 1.10
CA TRP A 83 4.14 -11.49 0.00
C TRP A 83 3.42 -10.25 0.51
N VAL A 84 3.78 -9.09 -0.04
CA VAL A 84 3.19 -7.79 0.31
C VAL A 84 2.79 -7.05 -0.96
N ILE A 85 1.60 -6.46 -0.94
CA ILE A 85 1.16 -5.47 -1.92
C ILE A 85 1.16 -4.11 -1.22
N SER A 86 1.74 -3.10 -1.86
CA SER A 86 1.67 -1.72 -1.37
C SER A 86 1.13 -0.79 -2.43
N ILE A 87 0.17 0.05 -2.07
CA ILE A 87 -0.50 0.99 -2.97
C ILE A 87 -0.15 2.40 -2.52
N PHE A 88 0.26 3.23 -3.48
CA PHE A 88 0.68 4.59 -3.24
C PHE A 88 -0.17 5.51 -4.09
N VAL A 89 -0.93 6.38 -3.44
CA VAL A 89 -1.83 7.32 -4.10
C VAL A 89 -1.57 8.72 -3.54
N SER A 90 -1.35 9.68 -4.43
CA SER A 90 -1.13 11.06 -4.02
C SER A 90 -2.38 11.60 -3.34
N ILE A 91 -2.20 12.49 -2.36
CA ILE A 91 -3.29 13.14 -1.63
C ILE A 91 -4.29 13.79 -2.60
N GLU A 92 -3.78 14.53 -3.59
CA GLU A 92 -4.60 15.18 -4.62
C GLU A 92 -5.46 14.18 -5.40
N LYS A 93 -4.85 13.06 -5.82
CA LYS A 93 -5.58 12.01 -6.54
C LYS A 93 -6.61 11.36 -5.64
N PHE A 94 -6.25 11.00 -4.41
CA PHE A 94 -7.15 10.35 -3.46
C PHE A 94 -8.35 11.25 -3.16
N HIS A 95 -8.16 12.55 -2.93
CA HIS A 95 -9.26 13.51 -2.80
C HIS A 95 -10.16 13.56 -4.03
N SER A 96 -9.59 13.51 -5.24
CA SER A 96 -10.37 13.46 -6.47
C SER A 96 -11.20 12.18 -6.60
N LEU A 97 -10.80 11.09 -5.96
CA LEU A 97 -11.52 9.80 -5.99
C LEU A 97 -12.68 9.76 -5.00
N PHE A 98 -12.52 10.41 -3.85
CA PHE A 98 -13.48 10.38 -2.75
C PHE A 98 -14.13 11.75 -2.51
N SER A 99 -14.22 12.62 -3.52
CA SER A 99 -14.67 14.01 -3.30
C SER A 99 -16.11 14.13 -2.78
N GLN A 100 -16.97 13.14 -3.05
CA GLN A 100 -18.35 13.12 -2.54
C GLN A 100 -18.44 12.48 -1.15
N GLU A 101 -17.50 11.58 -0.84
CA GLU A 101 -17.42 10.79 0.38
C GLU A 101 -16.35 11.32 1.36
N ALA A 102 -15.70 12.45 1.05
CA ALA A 102 -14.57 12.98 1.79
C ALA A 102 -14.88 13.26 3.27
N ALA A 103 -16.15 13.53 3.58
CA ALA A 103 -16.64 13.70 4.94
C ALA A 103 -16.55 12.43 5.80
N TYR A 104 -16.49 11.23 5.19
CA TYR A 104 -16.40 9.95 5.88
C TYR A 104 -14.97 9.46 6.07
N ILE A 105 -13.98 10.11 5.48
CA ILE A 105 -12.57 9.71 5.58
C ILE A 105 -11.88 10.62 6.61
N PRO A 106 -11.61 10.14 7.84
CA PRO A 106 -11.22 11.01 8.96
C PRO A 106 -9.95 11.83 8.72
N PHE A 107 -9.01 11.34 7.90
CA PHE A 107 -7.75 12.03 7.62
C PHE A 107 -7.84 13.04 6.44
N LEU A 108 -8.94 13.04 5.67
CA LEU A 108 -9.17 14.00 4.60
C LEU A 108 -9.91 15.26 5.07
N SER A 109 -10.38 15.30 6.32
CA SER A 109 -10.95 16.53 6.88
C SER A 109 -9.92 17.65 6.88
N ASP A 110 -10.35 18.90 6.66
CA ASP A 110 -9.44 20.04 6.59
C ASP A 110 -8.55 20.20 7.84
N GLU A 111 -9.00 19.69 9.00
CA GLU A 111 -8.25 19.69 10.26
C GLU A 111 -7.16 18.60 10.36
N ASN A 112 -7.25 17.53 9.57
CA ASN A 112 -6.35 16.38 9.64
C ASN A 112 -5.40 16.26 8.43
N LYS A 113 -5.55 17.13 7.41
CA LYS A 113 -4.64 17.23 6.26
C LYS A 113 -3.17 17.44 6.65
N THR A 114 -2.90 18.08 7.79
CA THR A 114 -1.53 18.44 8.23
C THR A 114 -0.94 17.49 9.28
N LYS A 115 -1.57 16.34 9.54
CA LYS A 115 -1.17 15.42 10.62
C LYS A 115 -0.68 14.07 10.10
N LYS A 116 0.08 13.37 10.94
CA LYS A 116 0.40 11.96 10.77
C LYS A 116 -0.82 11.10 11.04
N TYR A 117 -1.06 10.08 10.21
CA TYR A 117 -2.12 9.11 10.38
C TYR A 117 -1.57 7.71 10.11
N TYR A 118 -1.74 6.84 11.10
CA TYR A 118 -1.32 5.44 11.05
C TYR A 118 -2.46 4.60 11.58
N ASP A 119 -2.96 3.69 10.74
CA ASP A 119 -4.04 2.78 11.12
C ASP A 119 -3.67 1.35 10.71
N GLU A 120 -3.98 0.41 11.60
CA GLU A 120 -3.80 -1.02 11.36
C GLU A 120 -5.16 -1.71 11.40
N ALA A 121 -5.46 -2.45 10.35
CA ALA A 121 -6.71 -3.19 10.24
C ALA A 121 -6.48 -4.64 9.77
N GLN A 122 -7.51 -5.45 9.91
CA GLN A 122 -7.53 -6.79 9.34
C GLN A 122 -8.03 -6.71 7.89
N THR A 123 -7.36 -7.46 7.01
CA THR A 123 -7.78 -7.63 5.62
C THR A 123 -9.06 -8.46 5.61
N THR A 124 -10.13 -7.87 5.09
CA THR A 124 -11.41 -8.57 4.99
C THR A 124 -11.34 -9.69 3.93
N PRO A 125 -12.24 -10.69 3.97
CA PRO A 125 -12.27 -11.72 2.93
C PRO A 125 -12.43 -11.17 1.51
N GLN A 126 -13.17 -10.07 1.35
CA GLN A 126 -13.37 -9.40 0.06
C GLN A 126 -12.06 -8.76 -0.44
N MET A 127 -11.36 -8.03 0.44
CA MET A 127 -10.05 -7.48 0.13
C MET A 127 -9.05 -8.59 -0.24
N ALA A 128 -9.04 -9.70 0.49
CA ALA A 128 -8.15 -10.83 0.24
C ALA A 128 -8.36 -11.44 -1.16
N ILE A 129 -9.58 -11.50 -1.67
CA ILE A 129 -9.87 -11.96 -3.04
C ILE A 129 -9.25 -11.02 -4.06
N VAL A 130 -9.47 -9.71 -3.91
CA VAL A 130 -8.95 -8.68 -4.82
C VAL A 130 -7.42 -8.68 -4.83
N LEU A 131 -6.79 -8.74 -3.66
CA LEU A 131 -5.34 -8.80 -3.52
C LEU A 131 -4.74 -10.06 -4.18
N ASN A 132 -5.38 -11.22 -4.00
CA ASN A 132 -4.95 -12.46 -4.66
C ASN A 132 -5.10 -12.40 -6.18
N GLN A 133 -6.13 -11.72 -6.69
CA GLN A 133 -6.32 -11.48 -8.12
C GLN A 133 -5.22 -10.58 -8.70
N ILE A 134 -4.74 -9.57 -7.95
CA ILE A 134 -3.59 -8.75 -8.33
C ILE A 134 -2.31 -9.59 -8.37
N LEU A 135 -2.07 -10.44 -7.37
CA LEU A 135 -0.84 -11.26 -7.29
C LEU A 135 -0.74 -12.35 -8.35
N ASN A 136 -1.86 -12.98 -8.69
CA ASN A 136 -1.95 -14.14 -9.59
C ASN A 136 -2.50 -13.75 -10.97
N PHE A 137 -2.31 -12.50 -11.35
CA PHE A 137 -2.68 -11.98 -12.65
C PHE A 137 -2.07 -12.85 -13.77
N ASN A 138 -2.93 -13.42 -14.62
CA ASN A 138 -2.54 -14.31 -15.72
C ASN A 138 -3.12 -13.86 -17.07
N VAL A 139 -3.26 -12.55 -17.30
CA VAL A 139 -3.68 -12.04 -18.62
C VAL A 139 -2.53 -11.31 -19.30
N ASN A 140 -2.72 -10.97 -20.59
CA ASN A 140 -1.66 -10.41 -21.42
C ASN A 140 -1.02 -9.17 -20.76
N SER A 141 0.31 -9.09 -20.77
CA SER A 141 1.09 -7.96 -20.24
C SER A 141 0.57 -6.58 -20.70
N SER A 142 0.05 -6.46 -21.93
CA SER A 142 -0.47 -5.20 -22.47
C SER A 142 -1.69 -4.64 -21.73
N ILE A 143 -2.45 -5.47 -21.01
CA ILE A 143 -3.63 -5.04 -20.23
C ILE A 143 -3.38 -5.04 -18.70
N LYS A 144 -2.16 -5.37 -18.27
CA LYS A 144 -1.79 -5.49 -16.86
C LYS A 144 -2.08 -4.22 -16.07
N THR A 145 -1.64 -3.07 -16.56
CA THR A 145 -1.86 -1.79 -15.89
C THR A 145 -3.34 -1.47 -15.72
N LEU A 146 -4.16 -1.70 -16.76
CA LEU A 146 -5.60 -1.44 -16.70
C LEU A 146 -6.30 -2.38 -15.71
N TYR A 147 -5.95 -3.67 -15.72
CA TYR A 147 -6.50 -4.64 -14.80
C TYR A 147 -6.17 -4.31 -13.34
N VAL A 148 -4.88 -4.06 -13.04
CA VAL A 148 -4.43 -3.72 -11.69
C VAL A 148 -5.08 -2.41 -11.25
N LYS A 149 -5.19 -1.42 -12.15
CA LYS A 149 -5.91 -0.18 -11.88
C LYS A 149 -7.35 -0.46 -11.44
N GLY A 150 -8.10 -1.26 -12.20
CA GLY A 150 -9.48 -1.64 -11.83
C GLY A 150 -9.57 -2.34 -10.47
N LYS A 151 -8.65 -3.29 -10.20
CA LYS A 151 -8.61 -4.02 -8.92
C LYS A 151 -8.26 -3.13 -7.73
N VAL A 152 -7.38 -2.16 -7.94
CA VAL A 152 -7.05 -1.18 -6.90
C VAL A 152 -8.25 -0.28 -6.60
N TYR A 153 -9.00 0.16 -7.61
CA TYR A 153 -10.25 0.91 -7.37
C TYR A 153 -11.29 0.10 -6.60
N GLU A 154 -11.47 -1.18 -6.95
CA GLU A 154 -12.32 -2.10 -6.19
C GLU A 154 -11.83 -2.22 -4.74
N LEU A 155 -10.53 -2.42 -4.51
CA LEU A 155 -9.97 -2.53 -3.17
C LEU A 155 -10.15 -1.27 -2.32
N LEU A 156 -9.97 -0.09 -2.91
CA LEU A 156 -10.15 1.20 -2.21
C LEU A 156 -11.62 1.51 -1.88
N SER A 157 -12.57 0.79 -2.47
CA SER A 157 -14.00 0.93 -2.18
C SER A 157 -14.54 -0.01 -1.09
N LEU A 158 -13.69 -0.91 -0.57
CA LEU A 158 -13.98 -1.88 0.50
C LEU A 158 -13.50 -1.37 1.86
#